data_AF-A0A655AKE0-F1
#
_entry.id   AF-A0A655AKE0-F1
#
_cell.length_a   1.000
_cell.length_b   1.000
_cell.length_c   1.000
_cell.angle_alpha   90.00
_cell.angle_beta   90.00
_cell.angle_gamma   90.00
#
_symmetry.space_group_name_H-M   'P 1'
#
loop_
_entity.id
_entity.type
_entity.pdbx_description
1 polymer ?
#
loop_
_entity_poly.entity_id
_entity_poly.type
_entity_poly.pdbx_seq_one_letter_code
_entity_poly.pdbx_strand_id
1 'polypeptide(L)'
;MLRAWGKLGYPRRAKRLHECATVIARDHNDVVPDDIEILVTLPGVGSYTARAVACFAYRQRVPVVDTNVRRVVARAVHGRADAGAPSVPRDHADVLALLPHRETAPEFSVALMELGATVCTARTPRCGLCPLDWCAWRHAGYPPSDGPPRRGQAYTGTDRQVRGRLLDVLRAAEFPVTRAELDVAWLTDTAQRDRALESLLADALVTRTVDGRFALPGEGF
;
A
#
# COMPACT_ATOMS: atom_id res chain seq x y z
N MET A 1 11.66 3.25 -15.05
CA MET A 1 11.14 2.90 -13.69
C MET A 1 9.79 2.15 -13.73
N LEU A 2 8.74 2.62 -14.43
CA LEU A 2 7.46 1.89 -14.51
C LEU A 2 7.55 0.50 -15.16
N ARG A 3 8.49 0.32 -16.09
CA ARG A 3 8.86 -0.97 -16.68
C ARG A 3 9.43 -1.92 -15.62
N ALA A 4 10.42 -1.46 -14.85
CA ALA A 4 11.02 -2.20 -13.75
C ALA A 4 10.01 -2.54 -12.62
N TRP A 5 9.01 -1.68 -12.38
CA TRP A 5 7.94 -1.96 -11.42
C TRP A 5 7.03 -3.13 -11.84
N GLY A 6 6.97 -3.44 -13.14
CA GLY A 6 6.23 -4.58 -13.68
C GLY A 6 4.79 -4.66 -13.17
N LYS A 7 4.39 -5.85 -12.69
CA LYS A 7 3.03 -6.16 -12.25
C LYS A 7 2.84 -6.11 -10.73
N LEU A 8 3.68 -5.38 -9.99
CA LEU A 8 3.58 -5.21 -8.53
C LEU A 8 2.32 -4.43 -8.06
N GLY A 9 1.46 -4.01 -8.98
CA GLY A 9 0.24 -3.25 -8.70
C GLY A 9 0.51 -1.80 -8.28
N TYR A 10 -0.53 -0.96 -8.38
CA TYR A 10 -0.49 0.47 -8.02
C TYR A 10 0.71 1.23 -8.62
N PRO A 11 0.82 1.34 -9.96
CA PRO A 11 1.98 1.92 -10.65
C PRO A 11 2.27 3.38 -10.25
N ARG A 12 1.28 4.12 -9.74
CA ARG A 12 1.49 5.44 -9.11
C ARG A 12 2.54 5.41 -7.99
N ARG A 13 2.65 4.30 -7.24
CA ARG A 13 3.67 4.15 -6.19
C ARG A 13 5.09 4.16 -6.76
N ALA A 14 5.29 3.60 -7.94
CA ALA A 14 6.59 3.62 -8.60
C ALA A 14 7.00 5.07 -8.94
N LYS A 15 6.08 5.84 -9.52
CA LYS A 15 6.26 7.27 -9.81
C LYS A 15 6.64 8.05 -8.55
N ARG A 16 5.86 7.87 -7.47
CA ARG A 16 6.10 8.54 -6.20
C ARG A 16 7.42 8.13 -5.55
N LEU A 17 7.80 6.85 -5.63
CA LEU A 17 9.07 6.36 -5.12
C LEU A 17 10.26 7.04 -5.83
N HIS A 18 10.20 7.18 -7.16
CA HIS A 18 11.24 7.88 -7.90
C HIS A 18 11.27 9.37 -7.57
N GLU A 19 10.12 10.05 -7.52
CA GLU A 19 10.04 11.45 -7.10
C GLU A 19 10.62 11.66 -5.69
N CYS A 20 10.32 10.75 -4.77
CA CYS A 20 10.85 10.74 -3.40
C CYS A 20 12.38 10.63 -3.41
N ALA A 21 12.93 9.67 -4.17
CA ALA A 21 14.37 9.51 -4.30
C ALA A 21 15.05 10.76 -4.88
N THR A 22 14.45 11.40 -5.89
CA THR A 22 14.96 12.66 -6.47
C THR A 22 14.97 13.80 -5.45
N VAL A 23 13.92 13.94 -4.63
CA VAL A 23 13.87 14.94 -3.55
C VAL A 23 14.94 14.65 -2.49
N ILE A 24 15.12 13.40 -2.10
CA ILE A 24 16.16 13.00 -1.14
C ILE A 24 17.56 13.34 -1.66
N ALA A 25 17.86 13.01 -2.92
CA ALA A 25 19.15 13.32 -3.53
C ALA A 25 19.41 14.84 -3.60
N ARG A 26 18.40 15.61 -4.01
CA ARG A 26 18.52 17.06 -4.20
C ARG A 26 18.55 17.85 -2.90
N ASP A 27 17.66 17.53 -1.96
CA ASP A 27 17.35 18.40 -0.80
C ASP A 27 17.87 17.82 0.52
N HIS A 28 18.28 16.55 0.55
CA HIS A 28 18.69 15.84 1.77
C HIS A 28 20.05 15.14 1.64
N ASN A 29 20.92 15.59 0.72
CA ASN A 29 22.29 15.08 0.54
C ASN A 29 22.37 13.55 0.39
N ASP A 30 21.43 12.96 -0.36
CA ASP A 30 21.33 11.50 -0.55
C ASP A 30 21.06 10.69 0.75
N VAL A 31 20.69 11.35 1.85
CA VAL A 31 20.35 10.71 3.13
C VAL A 31 18.85 10.76 3.34
N VAL A 32 18.23 9.59 3.52
CA VAL A 32 16.83 9.50 3.92
C VAL A 32 16.67 10.17 5.30
N PRO A 33 15.79 11.17 5.49
CA PRO A 33 15.59 11.77 6.82
C PRO A 33 15.12 10.75 7.86
N ASP A 34 15.53 10.89 9.12
CA ASP A 34 15.08 10.06 10.23
C ASP A 34 13.92 10.67 11.03
N ASP A 35 13.65 11.96 10.82
CA ASP A 35 12.54 12.67 11.42
C ASP A 35 11.20 12.39 10.71
N ILE A 36 10.16 12.07 11.49
CA ILE A 36 8.84 11.72 10.95
C ILE A 36 8.17 12.91 10.27
N GLU A 37 8.32 14.12 10.82
CA GLU A 37 7.70 15.34 10.28
C GLU A 37 8.30 15.68 8.93
N ILE A 38 9.61 15.50 8.75
CA ILE A 38 10.27 15.63 7.45
C ILE A 38 9.83 14.51 6.51
N LEU A 39 9.86 13.24 6.95
CA LEU A 39 9.51 12.09 6.12
C LEU A 39 8.12 12.21 5.50
N VAL A 40 7.11 12.70 6.23
CA VAL A 40 5.74 12.85 5.69
C VAL A 40 5.62 13.94 4.62
N THR A 41 6.59 14.83 4.49
CA THR A 41 6.64 15.81 3.40
C THR A 41 7.11 15.21 2.07
N LEU A 42 7.77 14.04 2.12
CA LEU A 42 8.33 13.43 0.92
C LEU A 42 7.24 12.86 0.00
N PRO A 43 7.42 12.94 -1.34
CA PRO A 43 6.45 12.43 -2.31
C PRO A 43 6.03 10.97 -2.06
N GLY A 44 4.74 10.75 -1.78
CA GLY A 44 4.17 9.42 -1.59
C GLY A 44 4.49 8.75 -0.25
N VAL A 45 5.12 9.46 0.69
CA VAL A 45 5.34 9.00 2.06
C VAL A 45 4.21 9.50 2.95
N GLY A 46 3.30 8.59 3.32
CA GLY A 46 2.26 8.87 4.32
C GLY A 46 2.72 8.55 5.75
N SER A 47 1.88 8.85 6.74
CA SER A 47 2.16 8.60 8.16
C SER A 47 2.64 7.17 8.46
N TYR A 48 2.05 6.16 7.83
CA TYR A 48 2.50 4.77 7.99
C TYR A 48 3.93 4.58 7.51
N THR A 49 4.24 5.00 6.29
CA THR A 49 5.57 4.81 5.68
C THR A 49 6.64 5.59 6.44
N ALA A 50 6.35 6.84 6.82
CA ALA A 50 7.26 7.65 7.62
C ALA A 50 7.62 6.95 8.95
N ARG A 51 6.62 6.46 9.68
CA ARG A 51 6.82 5.74 10.94
C ARG A 51 7.53 4.40 10.74
N ALA A 52 7.24 3.69 9.65
CA ALA A 52 7.93 2.45 9.32
C ALA A 52 9.42 2.68 9.02
N VAL A 53 9.77 3.74 8.27
CA VAL A 53 11.17 4.12 8.02
C VAL A 53 11.86 4.50 9.33
N ALA A 54 11.26 5.39 10.12
CA ALA A 54 11.78 5.81 11.42
C ALA A 54 11.97 4.61 12.38
N CYS A 55 11.02 3.68 12.41
CA CYS A 55 11.09 2.50 13.28
C CYS A 55 12.12 1.47 12.80
N PHE A 56 12.08 1.06 11.53
CA PHE A 56 12.86 -0.07 11.05
C PHE A 56 14.27 0.30 10.64
N ALA A 57 14.45 1.43 9.95
CA ALA A 57 15.78 1.88 9.52
C ALA A 57 16.51 2.61 10.64
N TYR A 58 15.81 3.49 11.36
CA TYR A 58 16.40 4.35 12.39
C TYR A 58 16.17 3.88 13.83
N ARG A 59 15.59 2.69 14.00
CA ARG A 59 15.36 2.06 15.31
C ARG A 59 14.65 2.96 16.32
N GLN A 60 13.77 3.85 15.84
CA GLN A 60 13.00 4.73 16.71
C GLN A 60 11.82 3.98 17.34
N ARG A 61 11.53 4.30 18.61
CA ARG A 61 10.37 3.76 19.33
C ARG A 61 9.11 4.55 18.94
N VAL A 62 8.54 4.21 17.78
CA VAL A 62 7.34 4.87 17.23
C VAL A 62 6.32 3.83 16.77
N PRO A 63 5.01 4.07 16.94
CA PRO A 63 3.99 3.11 16.55
C PRO A 63 3.93 2.95 15.03
N VAL A 64 4.07 1.72 14.53
CA VAL A 64 3.87 1.36 13.12
C VAL A 64 2.54 0.62 13.01
N VAL A 65 1.56 1.24 12.36
CA VAL A 65 0.16 0.80 12.43
C VAL A 65 -0.44 0.60 11.05
N ASP A 66 -0.57 -0.66 10.65
CA ASP A 66 -1.30 -1.07 9.44
C ASP A 66 -2.67 -1.70 9.79
N THR A 67 -3.35 -2.22 8.78
CA THR A 67 -4.66 -2.88 8.99
C THR A 67 -4.57 -4.20 9.77
N ASN A 68 -3.40 -4.85 9.80
CA ASN A 68 -3.15 -6.08 10.54
C ASN A 68 -2.94 -5.78 12.01
N VAL A 69 -2.05 -4.84 12.33
CA VAL A 69 -1.77 -4.35 13.68
C VAL A 69 -3.06 -3.87 14.34
N ARG A 70 -3.85 -3.02 13.65
CA ARG A 70 -5.14 -2.54 14.18
C ARG A 70 -6.07 -3.69 14.58
N ARG A 71 -6.12 -4.76 13.78
CA ARG A 71 -6.95 -5.94 14.07
C ARG A 71 -6.42 -6.74 15.26
N VAL A 72 -5.10 -6.91 15.37
CA VAL A 72 -4.49 -7.58 16.53
C VAL A 72 -4.82 -6.82 17.80
N VAL A 73 -4.60 -5.49 17.83
CA VAL A 73 -4.92 -4.64 18.97
C VAL A 73 -6.41 -4.70 19.32
N ALA A 74 -7.30 -4.58 18.33
CA ALA A 74 -8.74 -4.66 18.55
C ALA A 74 -9.17 -5.97 19.24
N ARG A 75 -8.58 -7.10 18.83
CA ARG A 75 -8.91 -8.42 19.40
C ARG A 75 -8.23 -8.67 20.73
N ALA A 76 -6.92 -8.49 20.78
CA ALA A 76 -6.11 -8.85 21.94
C ALA A 76 -6.34 -7.91 23.12
N VAL A 77 -6.45 -6.61 22.86
CA VAL A 77 -6.57 -5.57 23.89
C VAL A 77 -8.03 -5.20 24.12
N HIS A 78 -8.78 -4.88 23.06
CA HIS A 78 -10.12 -4.29 23.20
C HIS A 78 -11.27 -5.31 23.19
N GLY A 79 -10.99 -6.59 22.95
CA GLY A 79 -12.01 -7.65 22.93
C GLY A 79 -12.96 -7.62 21.73
N ARG A 80 -12.63 -6.88 20.66
CA ARG A 80 -13.50 -6.66 19.50
C ARG A 80 -13.05 -7.46 18.29
N ALA A 81 -14.00 -7.97 17.51
CA ALA A 81 -13.71 -8.71 16.28
C ALA A 81 -13.00 -7.85 15.22
N ASP A 82 -13.30 -6.55 15.20
CA ASP A 82 -12.75 -5.56 14.27
C ASP A 82 -12.37 -4.23 14.94
N ALA A 83 -11.46 -3.48 14.29
CA ALA A 83 -10.90 -2.23 14.81
C ALA A 83 -11.75 -0.97 14.54
N GLY A 84 -12.88 -1.12 13.85
CA GLY A 84 -13.70 -0.01 13.37
C GLY A 84 -13.04 0.86 12.31
N ALA A 85 -13.57 2.07 12.14
CA ALA A 85 -13.00 3.09 11.27
C ALA A 85 -11.56 3.45 11.71
N PRO A 86 -10.61 3.64 10.77
CA PRO A 86 -9.27 4.13 11.08
C PRO A 86 -9.29 5.45 11.83
N SER A 87 -8.47 5.58 12.87
CA SER A 87 -8.26 6.83 13.60
C SER A 87 -6.79 6.92 13.97
N VAL A 88 -6.03 7.73 13.24
CA VAL A 88 -4.57 7.85 13.40
C VAL A 88 -4.17 8.15 14.85
N PRO A 89 -4.77 9.13 15.57
CA PRO A 89 -4.39 9.42 16.95
C PRO A 89 -4.66 8.24 17.90
N ARG A 90 -5.84 7.63 17.81
CA ARG A 90 -6.23 6.50 18.67
C ARG A 90 -5.38 5.27 18.39
N ASP A 91 -5.25 4.91 17.12
CA ASP A 91 -4.55 3.69 16.71
C ASP A 91 -3.05 3.80 17.02
N HIS A 92 -2.46 5.00 16.93
CA HIS A 92 -1.09 5.25 17.39
C HIS A 92 -0.96 5.17 18.91
N ALA A 93 -1.89 5.75 19.67
CA ALA A 93 -1.86 5.71 21.13
C ALA A 93 -1.94 4.27 21.66
N ASP A 94 -2.85 3.47 21.10
CA ASP A 94 -3.00 2.05 21.46
C ASP A 94 -1.69 1.27 21.23
N VAL A 95 -1.06 1.43 20.05
CA VAL A 95 0.18 0.70 19.74
C VAL A 95 1.36 1.23 20.53
N LEU A 96 1.46 2.55 20.75
CA LEU A 96 2.52 3.16 21.55
C LEU A 96 2.51 2.66 23.00
N ALA A 97 1.33 2.42 23.57
CA ALA A 97 1.17 1.84 24.90
C ALA A 97 1.69 0.39 25.00
N LEU A 98 1.76 -0.33 23.87
CA LEU A 98 2.26 -1.71 23.81
C LEU A 98 3.76 -1.81 23.50
N LEU A 99 4.36 -0.75 22.94
CA LEU A 99 5.76 -0.81 22.51
C LEU A 99 6.70 -1.02 23.71
N PRO A 100 7.62 -2.00 23.64
CA PRO A 100 8.64 -2.19 24.66
C PRO A 100 9.69 -1.06 24.63
N HIS A 101 10.77 -1.21 25.38
CA HIS A 101 11.90 -0.27 25.36
C HIS A 101 12.48 -0.09 23.94
N ARG A 102 13.19 1.03 23.73
CA ARG A 102 13.62 1.50 22.41
C ARG A 102 14.37 0.44 21.60
N GLU A 103 15.22 -0.35 22.24
CA GLU A 103 16.06 -1.36 21.57
C GLU A 103 15.24 -2.47 20.91
N THR A 104 14.15 -2.91 21.54
CA THR A 104 13.31 -4.04 21.08
C THR A 104 12.03 -3.61 20.36
N ALA A 105 11.70 -2.30 20.38
CA ALA A 105 10.49 -1.78 19.75
C ALA A 105 10.38 -2.06 18.23
N PRO A 106 11.45 -2.00 17.42
CA PRO A 106 11.38 -2.36 16.01
C PRO A 106 11.03 -3.83 15.78
N GLU A 107 11.67 -4.73 16.54
CA GLU A 107 11.42 -6.18 16.47
C GLU A 107 9.99 -6.51 16.90
N PHE A 108 9.51 -5.88 17.97
CA PHE A 108 8.12 -6.01 18.41
C PHE A 108 7.13 -5.54 17.33
N SER A 109 7.43 -4.44 16.65
CA SER A 109 6.56 -3.89 15.59
C SER A 109 6.48 -4.84 14.40
N VAL A 110 7.60 -5.43 13.97
CA VAL A 110 7.63 -6.47 12.94
C VAL A 110 6.87 -7.71 13.39
N ALA A 111 7.09 -8.18 14.62
CA ALA A 111 6.41 -9.35 15.17
C ALA A 111 4.88 -9.14 15.25
N LEU A 112 4.44 -7.94 15.62
CA LEU A 112 3.03 -7.57 15.70
C LEU A 112 2.37 -7.54 14.30
N MET A 113 3.07 -7.01 13.30
CA MET A 113 2.63 -7.04 11.90
C MET A 113 2.51 -8.48 11.39
N GLU A 114 3.54 -9.30 11.63
CA GLU A 114 3.60 -10.70 11.21
C GLU A 114 2.50 -11.54 11.87
N LEU A 115 2.31 -11.39 13.18
CA LEU A 115 1.21 -12.00 13.93
C LEU A 115 -0.14 -11.67 13.29
N GLY A 116 -0.36 -10.41 12.91
CA GLY A 116 -1.58 -10.00 12.23
C GLY A 116 -1.71 -10.63 10.83
N ALA A 117 -0.62 -10.72 10.08
CA ALA A 117 -0.61 -11.22 8.71
C ALA A 117 -0.84 -12.74 8.61
N THR A 118 -0.22 -13.55 9.49
CA THR A 118 -0.14 -15.00 9.32
C THR A 118 -0.99 -15.81 10.30
N VAL A 119 -1.29 -15.24 11.47
CA VAL A 119 -2.00 -15.96 12.55
C VAL A 119 -3.33 -15.29 12.86
N CYS A 120 -3.33 -14.04 13.30
CA CYS A 120 -4.53 -13.27 13.63
C CYS A 120 -5.17 -12.68 12.36
N THR A 121 -5.49 -13.54 11.38
CA THR A 121 -6.02 -13.12 10.08
C THR A 121 -7.47 -12.62 10.18
N ALA A 122 -7.93 -11.87 9.17
CA ALA A 122 -9.24 -11.21 9.22
C ALA A 122 -10.43 -12.18 9.31
N ARG A 123 -10.42 -13.28 8.55
CA ARG A 123 -11.56 -14.20 8.43
C ARG A 123 -11.42 -15.45 9.29
N THR A 124 -10.29 -16.14 9.17
CA THR A 124 -10.04 -17.45 9.79
C THR A 124 -8.76 -17.39 10.63
N PRO A 125 -8.78 -16.69 11.79
CA PRO A 125 -7.61 -16.57 12.63
C PRO A 125 -7.21 -17.93 13.19
N ARG A 126 -5.91 -18.20 13.24
CA ARG A 126 -5.31 -19.45 13.73
C ARG A 126 -5.06 -19.35 15.24
N CYS A 127 -6.11 -19.16 16.03
CA CYS A 127 -5.99 -18.88 17.48
C CYS A 127 -5.25 -19.99 18.25
N GLY A 128 -5.30 -21.25 17.79
CA GLY A 128 -4.53 -22.36 18.38
C GLY A 128 -3.01 -22.29 18.13
N LEU A 129 -2.56 -21.47 17.18
CA LEU A 129 -1.15 -21.19 16.89
C LEU A 129 -0.74 -19.79 17.36
N CYS A 130 -1.62 -19.08 18.08
CA CYS A 130 -1.35 -17.72 18.52
C CYS A 130 -0.36 -17.72 19.69
N PRO A 131 0.77 -17.00 19.60
CA PRO A 131 1.76 -16.95 20.67
C PRO A 131 1.32 -16.10 21.86
N LEU A 132 0.17 -15.41 21.76
CA LEU A 132 -0.37 -14.64 22.88
C LEU A 132 -1.05 -15.58 23.87
N ASP A 133 -0.53 -15.61 25.10
CA ASP A 133 -1.12 -16.37 26.21
C ASP A 133 -2.52 -15.86 26.58
N TRP A 134 -2.77 -14.57 26.38
CA TRP A 134 -4.05 -13.94 26.66
C TRP A 134 -4.52 -13.02 25.51
N CYS A 135 -5.81 -13.09 25.20
CA CYS A 135 -6.46 -12.26 24.18
C CYS A 135 -7.91 -12.02 24.60
N ALA A 136 -8.29 -10.75 24.80
CA ALA A 136 -9.63 -10.37 25.27
C ALA A 136 -10.75 -10.95 24.41
N TRP A 137 -10.62 -10.91 23.09
CA TRP A 137 -11.64 -11.40 22.16
C TRP A 137 -11.79 -12.92 22.21
N ARG A 138 -10.68 -13.64 22.35
CA ARG A 138 -10.68 -15.10 22.55
C ARG A 138 -11.33 -15.46 23.89
N HIS A 139 -10.96 -14.75 24.95
CA HIS A 139 -11.50 -14.99 26.29
C HIS A 139 -13.02 -14.70 26.36
N ALA A 140 -13.51 -13.74 25.59
CA ALA A 140 -14.93 -13.43 25.47
C ALA A 140 -15.72 -14.43 24.58
N GLY A 141 -15.10 -15.50 24.08
CA GLY A 141 -15.77 -16.50 23.25
C GLY A 141 -15.94 -16.10 21.78
N TYR A 142 -15.07 -15.24 21.25
CA TYR A 142 -15.05 -14.81 19.85
C TYR A 142 -16.34 -14.08 19.39
N PRO A 143 -16.81 -13.04 20.10
CA PRO A 143 -18.00 -12.30 19.67
C PRO A 143 -17.84 -11.76 18.25
N PRO A 144 -18.89 -11.79 17.41
CA PRO A 144 -18.82 -11.33 16.02
C PRO A 144 -18.64 -9.80 15.92
N SER A 145 -18.35 -9.29 14.72
CA SER A 145 -18.34 -7.84 14.46
C SER A 145 -19.76 -7.30 14.29
N ASP A 146 -20.03 -6.11 14.80
CA ASP A 146 -21.34 -5.45 14.71
C ASP A 146 -21.63 -4.82 13.33
N GLY A 147 -20.60 -4.71 12.46
CA GLY A 147 -20.69 -4.04 11.17
C GLY A 147 -21.10 -4.95 10.00
N PRO A 148 -21.64 -4.37 8.90
CA PRO A 148 -21.96 -5.15 7.71
C PRO A 148 -20.70 -5.79 7.11
N PRO A 149 -20.81 -7.00 6.53
CA PRO A 149 -19.67 -7.67 5.93
C PRO A 149 -19.09 -6.82 4.80
N ARG A 150 -17.77 -6.59 4.85
CA ARG A 150 -17.05 -5.88 3.79
C ARG A 150 -17.09 -6.69 2.49
N ARG A 151 -17.89 -6.25 1.52
CA ARG A 151 -17.92 -6.82 0.16
C ARG A 151 -16.74 -6.26 -0.64
N GLY A 152 -15.84 -7.13 -1.07
CA GLY A 152 -14.78 -6.77 -2.02
C GLY A 152 -15.34 -6.76 -3.44
N GLN A 153 -15.00 -5.74 -4.24
CA GLN A 153 -15.27 -5.75 -5.66
C GLN A 153 -14.36 -6.77 -6.35
N ALA A 154 -14.92 -7.61 -7.23
CA ALA A 154 -14.15 -8.51 -8.08
C ALA A 154 -13.15 -7.72 -8.96
N TYR A 155 -12.02 -8.32 -9.31
CA TYR A 155 -11.04 -7.67 -10.20
C TYR A 155 -11.49 -7.71 -11.66
N THR A 156 -12.06 -8.82 -12.08
CA THR A 156 -12.56 -9.00 -13.45
C THR A 156 -13.67 -8.01 -13.77
N GLY A 157 -13.59 -7.40 -14.96
CA GLY A 157 -14.56 -6.43 -15.48
C GLY A 157 -14.37 -5.00 -14.98
N THR A 158 -13.35 -4.73 -14.17
CA THR A 158 -13.14 -3.40 -13.59
C THR A 158 -12.13 -2.56 -14.37
N ASP A 159 -12.22 -1.23 -14.29
CA ASP A 159 -11.29 -0.32 -14.97
C ASP A 159 -9.84 -0.57 -14.57
N ARG A 160 -9.58 -0.99 -13.33
CA ARG A 160 -8.22 -1.39 -12.89
C ARG A 160 -7.67 -2.57 -13.69
N GLN A 161 -8.51 -3.49 -14.13
CA GLN A 161 -8.10 -4.59 -15.00
C GLN A 161 -7.69 -4.07 -16.37
N VAL A 162 -8.55 -3.23 -16.97
CA VAL A 162 -8.32 -2.68 -18.30
C VAL A 162 -7.06 -1.81 -18.32
N ARG A 163 -6.87 -0.95 -17.32
CA ARG A 163 -5.64 -0.18 -17.12
C ARG A 163 -4.40 -1.06 -17.02
N GLY A 164 -4.49 -2.18 -16.30
CA GLY A 164 -3.42 -3.16 -16.20
C GLY A 164 -3.04 -3.76 -17.55
N ARG A 165 -4.05 -4.11 -18.37
CA ARG A 165 -3.84 -4.65 -19.72
C ARG A 165 -3.21 -3.63 -20.67
N LEU A 166 -3.65 -2.38 -20.64
CA LEU A 166 -3.06 -1.29 -21.43
C LEU A 166 -1.58 -1.08 -21.06
N LEU A 167 -1.27 -1.05 -19.76
CA LEU A 167 0.12 -0.94 -19.29
C LEU A 167 0.97 -2.16 -19.66
N ASP A 168 0.38 -3.35 -19.75
CA ASP A 168 1.10 -4.56 -20.19
C ASP A 168 1.54 -4.47 -21.66
N VAL A 169 0.71 -3.90 -22.54
CA VAL A 169 1.11 -3.62 -23.94
C VAL A 169 2.31 -2.67 -23.97
N LEU A 170 2.25 -1.56 -23.24
CA LEU A 170 3.32 -0.56 -23.21
C LEU A 170 4.63 -1.11 -22.63
N ARG A 171 4.55 -1.98 -21.60
CA ARG A 171 5.73 -2.64 -21.01
C ARG A 171 6.33 -3.72 -21.90
N ALA A 172 5.56 -4.28 -22.84
CA ALA A 172 6.06 -5.26 -23.79
C ALA A 172 6.67 -4.59 -25.02
N ALA A 173 6.23 -3.38 -25.37
CA ALA A 173 6.76 -2.61 -26.49
C ALA A 173 8.13 -2.01 -26.17
N GLU A 174 9.01 -1.99 -27.17
CA GLU A 174 10.32 -1.32 -27.13
C GLU A 174 10.22 0.17 -27.53
N PHE A 175 9.24 0.50 -28.37
CA PHE A 175 9.00 1.85 -28.90
C PHE A 175 7.57 2.33 -28.58
N PRO A 176 7.29 3.66 -28.68
CA PRO A 176 5.94 4.18 -28.57
C PRO A 176 4.97 3.48 -29.53
N VAL A 177 3.81 3.08 -29.00
CA VAL A 177 2.80 2.30 -29.71
C VAL A 177 1.66 3.19 -30.21
N THR A 178 1.06 2.79 -31.32
CA THR A 178 -0.13 3.41 -31.88
C THR A 178 -1.37 3.15 -31.02
N ARG A 179 -2.44 3.91 -31.26
CA ARG A 179 -3.74 3.66 -30.62
C ARG A 179 -4.26 2.25 -30.94
N ALA A 180 -4.11 1.81 -32.19
CA ALA A 180 -4.57 0.50 -32.64
C ALA A 180 -3.89 -0.65 -31.89
N GLU A 181 -2.58 -0.54 -31.64
CA GLU A 181 -1.82 -1.52 -30.86
C GLU A 181 -2.22 -1.55 -29.38
N LEU A 182 -2.60 -0.41 -28.78
CA LEU A 182 -3.17 -0.40 -27.43
C LEU A 182 -4.57 -0.99 -27.39
N ASP A 183 -5.37 -0.74 -28.42
CA ASP A 183 -6.78 -1.09 -28.48
C ASP A 183 -7.01 -2.61 -28.39
N VAL A 184 -6.06 -3.42 -28.84
CA VAL A 184 -6.09 -4.90 -28.72
C VAL A 184 -6.08 -5.39 -27.27
N ALA A 185 -5.68 -4.55 -26.30
CA ALA A 185 -5.65 -4.90 -24.89
C ALA A 185 -7.05 -5.15 -24.30
N TRP A 186 -8.08 -4.57 -24.92
CA TRP A 186 -9.47 -4.67 -24.46
C TRP A 186 -10.46 -4.41 -25.59
N LEU A 187 -10.97 -5.50 -26.19
CA LEU A 187 -11.88 -5.44 -27.34
C LEU A 187 -13.37 -5.50 -26.95
N THR A 188 -13.67 -5.86 -25.71
CA THR A 188 -15.04 -6.17 -25.27
C THR A 188 -15.88 -4.93 -24.94
N ASP A 189 -15.26 -3.85 -24.47
CA ASP A 189 -15.93 -2.58 -24.15
C ASP A 189 -15.00 -1.41 -24.46
N THR A 190 -15.21 -0.78 -25.61
CA THR A 190 -14.37 0.32 -26.09
C THR A 190 -14.50 1.57 -25.22
N ALA A 191 -15.69 1.86 -24.69
CA ALA A 191 -15.89 3.00 -23.82
C ALA A 191 -15.14 2.84 -22.49
N GLN A 192 -15.13 1.62 -21.93
CA GLN A 192 -14.34 1.32 -20.73
C GLN A 192 -12.84 1.45 -20.97
N ARG A 193 -12.36 0.92 -22.10
CA ARG A 193 -10.96 1.04 -22.50
C ARG A 193 -10.55 2.51 -22.64
N ASP A 194 -11.38 3.32 -23.27
CA ASP A 194 -11.06 4.72 -23.53
C ASP A 194 -10.99 5.51 -22.22
N ARG A 195 -11.96 5.34 -21.31
CA ARG A 195 -11.89 5.90 -19.94
C ARG A 195 -10.67 5.41 -19.15
N ALA A 196 -10.31 4.13 -19.29
CA ALA A 196 -9.13 3.55 -18.66
C ALA A 196 -7.83 4.19 -19.19
N LEU A 197 -7.72 4.43 -20.50
CA LEU A 197 -6.58 5.10 -21.11
C LEU A 197 -6.52 6.58 -20.70
N GLU A 198 -7.63 7.30 -20.76
CA GLU A 198 -7.73 8.71 -20.32
C GLU A 198 -7.29 8.87 -18.86
N SER A 199 -7.77 8.00 -17.97
CA SER A 199 -7.36 8.02 -16.57
C SER A 199 -5.88 7.66 -16.37
N LEU A 200 -5.26 6.88 -17.25
CA LEU A 200 -3.82 6.61 -17.20
C LEU A 200 -2.99 7.82 -17.63
N LEU A 201 -3.45 8.54 -18.66
CA LEU A 201 -2.86 9.80 -19.11
C LEU A 201 -2.98 10.87 -18.02
N ALA A 202 -4.16 11.03 -17.42
CA ALA A 202 -4.42 11.97 -16.32
C ALA A 202 -3.53 11.67 -15.09
N ASP A 203 -3.23 10.39 -14.85
CA ASP A 203 -2.33 9.96 -13.77
C ASP A 203 -0.84 10.12 -14.11
N ALA A 204 -0.51 10.56 -15.33
CA ALA A 204 0.84 10.56 -15.88
C ALA A 204 1.52 9.18 -15.76
N LEU A 205 0.76 8.11 -15.99
CA LEU A 205 1.24 6.73 -16.08
C LEU A 205 1.42 6.25 -17.52
N VAL A 206 0.87 7.01 -18.47
CA VAL A 206 1.06 6.91 -19.90
C VAL A 206 1.27 8.33 -20.41
N THR A 207 2.10 8.51 -21.42
CA THR A 207 2.31 9.79 -22.10
C THR A 207 1.96 9.66 -23.58
N ARG A 208 1.58 10.78 -24.19
CA ARG A 208 1.38 10.87 -25.64
C ARG A 208 2.57 11.59 -26.27
N THR A 209 3.18 11.00 -27.28
CA THR A 209 4.28 11.59 -28.03
C THR A 209 3.77 12.66 -28.99
N VAL A 210 4.69 13.45 -29.56
CA VAL A 210 4.36 14.51 -30.53
C VAL A 210 3.68 13.99 -31.80
N ASP A 211 4.02 12.78 -32.24
CA ASP A 211 3.40 12.10 -33.38
C ASP A 211 2.10 11.35 -33.01
N GLY A 212 1.63 11.51 -31.77
CA GLY A 212 0.34 11.02 -31.31
C GLY A 212 0.31 9.57 -30.83
N ARG A 213 1.46 8.89 -30.74
CA ARG A 213 1.63 7.56 -30.15
C ARG A 213 1.63 7.61 -28.62
N PHE A 214 1.62 6.45 -27.99
CA PHE A 214 1.56 6.26 -26.55
C PHE A 214 2.78 5.53 -26.03
N ALA A 215 3.29 5.96 -24.88
CA ALA A 215 4.45 5.36 -24.26
C ALA A 215 4.40 5.44 -22.74
N LEU A 216 5.33 4.77 -22.06
CA LEU A 216 5.53 4.97 -20.63
C LEU A 216 6.24 6.32 -20.39
N PRO A 217 6.00 6.98 -19.25
CA PRO A 217 6.68 8.23 -18.91
C PRO A 217 8.21 8.09 -18.96
N GLY A 218 8.86 9.02 -19.67
CA GLY A 218 10.30 9.02 -19.92
C GLY A 218 10.73 8.23 -21.16
N GLU A 219 9.80 7.57 -21.86
CA GLU A 219 10.04 6.86 -23.12
C GLU A 219 9.35 7.65 -24.25
N GLY A 220 10.01 8.65 -24.80
CA GLY A 220 9.42 9.51 -25.85
C GLY A 220 10.36 10.65 -26.18
N PHE A 221 11.17 10.44 -27.20
CA PHE A 221 11.93 11.51 -27.85
C PHE A 221 11.00 12.29 -28.78
#